data_AF-A0A6N6ZG05-F1
#
_entry.id   AF-A0A6N6ZG05-F1
#
_cell.length_a   1.000
_cell.length_b   1.000
_cell.length_c   1.000
_cell.angle_alpha   90.00
_cell.angle_beta   90.00
_cell.angle_gamma   90.00
#
_symmetry.space_group_name_H-M   'P 1'
#
loop_
_entity.id
_entity.type
_entity.pdbx_description
1 polymer ?
#
loop_
_entity_poly.entity_id
_entity_poly.type
_entity_poly.pdbx_seq_one_letter_code
_entity_poly.pdbx_strand_id
1 'polypeptide(L)'
;MIEKGGRGSPLAAKQTPYPIPDMIKTPLLSALLLGASLTSITRLHAAQGVSLMADYAQPIREIPADFCGLSFETRVLLPDAEGNHYFSPQHQALVAAFRQLGIKSLRVGGNTAERASVPIPDEADIDALFGFARAAGIQVIYTVRMDGNEPAEAARIVRYIDAHYRDLVDCYIVGNEPDKSREYDTYYQKWQQFVQVINAQAFVPEAKFCAPATTDGHPHWPALMAEDEAETGRLQMLAQHYYAGGGSGKFNDRPLEARANMISLSWHDRYEDLYQAFVPAVLEYGPGFRLEETNSFSSGGVHGASDTFAATLWGLDYLYWWAGHDAKGINFHCGQKVFPGDEVVRKNVYTALTAVDDGVQVLPLGYGIRAFQLAAQGNELIPLEVADAPPAFQAYCTRDAKEGYLYFTLLNGRTGADAEDYVVHLPVDDQIAGGAVMELRSPDNQAGAEEGLTL
;
A
#
# COMPACT_ATOMS: atom_id res chain seq x y z
N MET A 1 40.44 12.27 38.18
CA MET A 1 41.43 13.09 37.43
C MET A 1 41.23 12.74 35.96
N ILE A 2 40.40 13.49 35.23
CA ILE A 2 40.74 14.71 34.45
C ILE A 2 41.68 14.32 33.28
N GLU A 3 41.11 14.03 32.11
CA GLU A 3 41.11 14.85 30.85
C GLU A 3 42.26 14.44 29.92
N LYS A 4 42.24 14.53 28.58
CA LYS A 4 41.32 14.98 27.50
C LYS A 4 41.97 14.49 26.18
N GLY A 5 41.20 14.38 25.10
CA GLY A 5 41.75 14.16 23.77
C GLY A 5 40.68 14.06 22.69
N GLY A 6 40.15 15.21 22.25
CA GLY A 6 38.95 15.32 21.42
C GLY A 6 39.13 15.03 19.91
N ARG A 7 37.98 14.73 19.29
CA ARG A 7 37.61 14.98 17.88
C ARG A 7 36.09 15.23 17.95
N GLY A 8 35.51 16.36 17.53
CA GLY A 8 35.76 17.09 16.29
C GLY A 8 34.67 16.69 15.28
N SER A 9 33.41 17.06 15.55
CA SER A 9 32.30 16.95 14.59
C SER A 9 32.51 17.89 13.41
N PRO A 10 31.89 17.57 12.27
CA PRO A 10 30.94 18.50 11.69
C PRO A 10 29.55 17.88 11.62
N LEU A 11 28.57 18.66 12.04
CA LEU A 11 27.14 18.42 11.84
C LEU A 11 26.85 18.31 10.34
N ALA A 12 26.24 17.20 9.93
CA ALA A 12 25.44 17.12 8.72
C ALA A 12 23.97 17.28 9.12
N ALA A 13 23.27 18.17 8.42
CA ALA A 13 21.89 18.54 8.67
C ALA A 13 20.96 17.33 8.50
N LYS A 14 20.15 17.05 9.53
CA LYS A 14 19.04 16.11 9.47
C LYS A 14 17.90 16.75 8.67
N GLN A 15 17.51 16.12 7.56
CA GLN A 15 16.23 16.38 6.90
C GLN A 15 15.12 15.68 7.71
N THR A 16 14.12 16.44 8.12
CA THR A 16 12.83 15.94 8.62
C THR A 16 11.89 15.82 7.42
N PRO A 17 11.27 14.66 7.13
CA PRO A 17 10.14 14.61 6.21
C PRO A 17 8.88 15.11 6.95
N TYR A 18 8.16 16.02 6.31
CA TYR A 18 6.85 16.59 6.69
C TYR A 18 6.72 17.37 8.02
N PRO A 19 6.53 18.71 7.98
CA PRO A 19 5.94 19.42 9.11
C PRO A 19 4.41 19.29 9.10
N ILE A 20 3.86 18.71 10.17
CA ILE A 20 2.43 18.82 10.52
C ILE A 20 2.22 20.19 11.20
N PRO A 21 1.18 20.99 10.90
CA PRO A 21 0.95 22.26 11.58
C PRO A 21 0.60 22.07 13.06
N ASP A 22 1.39 22.69 13.95
CA ASP A 22 1.09 22.77 15.39
C ASP A 22 -0.22 23.54 15.65
N MET A 23 -1.17 22.88 16.35
CA MET A 23 -2.35 23.54 16.91
C MET A 23 -1.95 24.52 18.03
N ILE A 24 -1.97 25.82 17.73
CA ILE A 24 -1.81 26.87 18.74
C ILE A 24 -3.05 26.89 19.67
N LYS A 25 -2.82 26.62 20.95
CA LYS A 25 -3.77 26.85 22.05
C LYS A 25 -3.95 28.35 22.27
N THR A 26 -5.11 28.90 21.96
CA THR A 26 -5.48 30.29 22.25
C THR A 26 -5.84 30.47 23.74
N PRO A 27 -5.37 31.53 24.43
CA PRO A 27 -5.84 31.84 25.77
C PRO A 27 -7.16 32.65 25.70
N LEU A 28 -8.04 32.40 26.67
CA LEU A 28 -9.24 33.21 26.93
C LEU A 28 -8.86 34.68 27.15
N LEU A 29 -9.47 35.60 26.40
CA LEU A 29 -9.58 37.00 26.80
C LEU A 29 -11.05 37.40 26.98
N SER A 30 -11.31 38.01 28.13
CA SER A 30 -12.61 38.44 28.61
C SER A 30 -13.24 39.56 27.77
N ALA A 31 -14.56 39.53 27.70
CA ALA A 31 -15.42 40.43 26.95
C ALA A 31 -15.39 41.89 27.43
N LEU A 32 -15.41 42.81 26.48
CA LEU A 32 -15.97 44.15 26.66
C LEU A 32 -17.05 44.39 25.58
N LEU A 33 -18.29 44.59 26.02
CA LEU A 33 -19.41 45.02 25.19
C LEU A 33 -19.28 46.50 24.85
N LEU A 34 -19.27 46.83 23.55
CA LEU A 34 -19.80 48.10 23.05
C LEU A 34 -20.63 47.83 21.78
N GLY A 35 -21.92 48.12 21.86
CA GLY A 35 -22.84 48.01 20.75
C GLY A 35 -22.76 49.21 19.81
N ALA A 36 -22.83 48.95 18.50
CA ALA A 36 -23.21 49.93 17.50
C ALA A 36 -23.78 49.25 16.24
N SER A 37 -25.06 49.55 15.98
CA SER A 37 -25.75 49.60 14.68
C SER A 37 -25.50 48.52 13.62
N LEU A 38 -26.52 47.67 13.42
CA LEU A 38 -26.69 46.82 12.24
C LEU A 38 -26.74 47.69 10.97
N THR A 39 -25.70 47.59 10.16
CA THR A 39 -25.79 47.71 8.71
C THR A 39 -25.46 46.33 8.14
N SER A 40 -26.39 45.74 7.40
CA SER A 40 -26.20 44.45 6.75
C SER A 40 -25.16 44.59 5.64
N ILE A 41 -23.89 44.51 6.03
CA ILE A 41 -22.80 44.20 5.11
C ILE A 41 -22.95 42.70 4.82
N THR A 42 -23.52 42.38 3.68
CA THR A 42 -23.22 41.11 3.02
C THR A 42 -21.71 41.06 2.84
N ARG A 43 -21.00 40.46 3.81
CA ARG A 43 -19.66 39.97 3.56
C ARG A 43 -19.84 38.89 2.50
N LEU A 44 -19.58 39.22 1.23
CA LEU A 44 -19.01 38.22 0.34
C LEU A 44 -17.74 37.77 1.06
N HIS A 45 -17.81 36.63 1.75
CA HIS A 45 -16.60 35.87 1.95
C HIS A 45 -16.18 35.48 0.53
N ALA A 46 -15.19 36.18 -0.02
CA ALA A 46 -14.37 35.53 -1.01
C ALA A 46 -13.88 34.26 -0.32
N ALA A 47 -14.33 33.09 -0.79
CA ALA A 47 -13.81 31.83 -0.27
C ALA A 47 -12.29 31.92 -0.35
N GLN A 48 -11.60 31.91 0.79
CA GLN A 48 -10.15 31.79 0.81
C GLN A 48 -9.86 30.45 0.12
N GLY A 49 -9.28 30.50 -1.08
CA GLY A 49 -8.95 29.32 -1.85
C GLY A 49 -7.80 28.56 -1.21
N VAL A 50 -7.74 27.24 -1.45
CA VAL A 50 -6.60 26.42 -1.05
C VAL A 50 -5.41 26.79 -1.91
N SER A 51 -4.28 27.13 -1.30
CA SER A 51 -3.07 27.48 -2.03
C SER A 51 -2.05 26.35 -1.92
N LEU A 52 -1.55 25.87 -3.06
CA LEU A 52 -0.53 24.84 -3.09
C LEU A 52 0.84 25.46 -3.42
N MET A 53 1.90 25.00 -2.78
CA MET A 53 3.27 25.44 -3.02
C MET A 53 4.15 24.22 -3.29
N ALA A 54 4.80 24.17 -4.46
CA ALA A 54 5.62 23.03 -4.86
C ALA A 54 7.11 23.38 -4.89
N ASP A 55 7.96 22.48 -4.41
CA ASP A 55 9.41 22.57 -4.59
C ASP A 55 9.86 21.63 -5.72
N TYR A 56 9.80 22.13 -6.96
CA TYR A 56 10.20 21.37 -8.14
C TYR A 56 11.71 21.09 -8.26
N ALA A 57 12.54 21.76 -7.45
CA ALA A 57 13.98 21.64 -7.51
C ALA A 57 14.51 20.46 -6.70
N GLN A 58 13.73 19.96 -5.73
CA GLN A 58 14.10 18.86 -4.85
C GLN A 58 12.98 17.81 -4.83
N PRO A 59 12.82 16.98 -5.87
CA PRO A 59 11.90 15.85 -5.82
C PRO A 59 12.17 14.99 -4.58
N ILE A 60 11.11 14.49 -3.94
CA ILE A 60 11.21 13.56 -2.81
C ILE A 60 11.93 12.30 -3.29
N ARG A 61 11.43 11.70 -4.36
CA ARG A 61 12.00 10.52 -5.03
C ARG A 61 11.28 10.22 -6.34
N GLU A 62 11.85 9.32 -7.13
CA GLU A 62 11.11 8.62 -8.18
C GLU A 62 10.22 7.53 -7.54
N ILE A 63 8.94 7.53 -7.89
CA ILE A 63 8.01 6.47 -7.50
C ILE A 63 8.29 5.25 -8.37
N PRO A 64 8.58 4.07 -7.80
CA PRO A 64 8.85 2.87 -8.58
C PRO A 64 7.76 2.56 -9.60
N ALA A 65 8.16 2.19 -10.81
CA ALA A 65 7.21 1.81 -11.85
C ALA A 65 6.38 0.57 -11.48
N ASP A 66 6.78 -0.19 -10.45
CA ASP A 66 6.11 -1.36 -9.90
C ASP A 66 5.51 -1.15 -8.50
N PHE A 67 5.28 0.11 -8.12
CA PHE A 67 4.74 0.47 -6.81
C PHE A 67 3.39 -0.21 -6.51
N CYS A 68 2.44 -0.16 -7.45
CA CYS A 68 1.13 -0.78 -7.28
C CYS A 68 1.14 -2.28 -7.56
N GLY A 69 0.72 -3.04 -6.54
CA GLY A 69 0.59 -4.48 -6.59
C GLY A 69 -0.72 -4.97 -5.97
N LEU A 70 -1.00 -6.26 -6.17
CA LEU A 70 -2.09 -6.98 -5.49
C LEU A 70 -1.52 -8.19 -4.75
N SER A 71 -2.19 -8.59 -3.67
CA SER A 71 -1.84 -9.75 -2.84
C SER A 71 -3.01 -10.73 -2.82
N PHE A 72 -2.76 -12.03 -2.94
CA PHE A 72 -3.78 -13.07 -2.92
C PHE A 72 -3.36 -14.24 -2.04
N GLU A 73 -4.35 -14.92 -1.51
CA GLU A 73 -4.19 -16.21 -0.83
C GLU A 73 -3.60 -17.26 -1.79
N THR A 74 -2.60 -18.03 -1.34
CA THR A 74 -1.96 -19.14 -2.07
C THR A 74 -2.98 -20.15 -2.59
N ARG A 75 -4.09 -20.36 -1.87
CA ARG A 75 -5.18 -21.24 -2.32
C ARG A 75 -5.73 -20.88 -3.71
N VAL A 76 -5.67 -19.62 -4.13
CA VAL A 76 -6.13 -19.18 -5.46
C VAL A 76 -5.27 -19.77 -6.61
N LEU A 77 -4.07 -20.27 -6.30
CA LEU A 77 -3.21 -20.94 -7.28
C LEU A 77 -3.70 -22.33 -7.64
N LEU A 78 -4.56 -22.94 -6.83
CA LEU A 78 -5.09 -24.28 -7.09
C LEU A 78 -6.24 -24.20 -8.10
N PRO A 79 -6.43 -25.21 -8.95
CA PRO A 79 -7.52 -25.22 -9.91
C PRO A 79 -8.88 -25.31 -9.22
N ASP A 80 -9.91 -24.78 -9.89
CA ASP A 80 -11.30 -25.00 -9.51
C ASP A 80 -11.75 -26.46 -9.76
N ALA A 81 -13.03 -26.74 -9.52
CA ALA A 81 -13.58 -28.09 -9.67
C ALA A 81 -13.55 -28.59 -11.13
N GLU A 82 -13.48 -27.66 -12.07
CA GLU A 82 -13.42 -27.88 -13.52
C GLU A 82 -11.98 -27.97 -14.04
N GLY A 83 -10.98 -27.76 -13.18
CA GLY A 83 -9.57 -27.82 -13.53
C GLY A 83 -8.98 -26.50 -14.04
N ASN A 84 -9.69 -25.37 -13.91
CA ASN A 84 -9.21 -24.07 -14.38
C ASN A 84 -8.46 -23.30 -13.29
N HIS A 85 -7.37 -22.65 -13.68
CA HIS A 85 -6.60 -21.76 -12.81
C HIS A 85 -7.10 -20.31 -12.90
N TYR A 86 -7.28 -19.67 -11.74
CA TYR A 86 -7.66 -18.25 -11.67
C TYR A 86 -6.60 -17.35 -12.32
N PHE A 87 -5.33 -17.56 -11.95
CA PHE A 87 -4.19 -16.96 -12.62
C PHE A 87 -3.75 -17.87 -13.75
N SER A 88 -4.21 -17.55 -14.95
CA SER A 88 -3.87 -18.26 -16.17
C SER A 88 -3.67 -17.26 -17.31
N PRO A 89 -2.72 -17.49 -18.24
CA PRO A 89 -2.60 -16.66 -19.44
C PRO A 89 -3.87 -16.73 -20.32
N GLN A 90 -4.72 -17.74 -20.15
CA GLN A 90 -6.01 -17.84 -20.87
C GLN A 90 -7.09 -16.94 -20.24
N HIS A 91 -6.92 -16.48 -19.00
CA HIS A 91 -7.84 -15.56 -18.34
C HIS A 91 -7.62 -14.11 -18.83
N GLN A 92 -7.93 -13.87 -20.11
CA GLN A 92 -7.64 -12.62 -20.82
C GLN A 92 -8.26 -11.37 -20.18
N ALA A 93 -9.46 -11.51 -19.57
CA ALA A 93 -10.10 -10.42 -18.84
C ALA A 93 -9.29 -9.98 -17.61
N LEU A 94 -8.74 -10.93 -16.86
CA LEU A 94 -7.87 -10.64 -15.71
C LEU A 94 -6.54 -10.04 -16.13
N VAL A 95 -5.94 -10.55 -17.22
CA VAL A 95 -4.72 -9.98 -17.81
C VAL A 95 -4.96 -8.51 -18.22
N ALA A 96 -6.09 -8.24 -18.89
CA ALA A 96 -6.47 -6.89 -19.28
C ALA A 96 -6.70 -5.98 -18.06
N ALA A 97 -7.38 -6.47 -17.03
CA ALA A 97 -7.62 -5.72 -15.80
C ALA A 97 -6.32 -5.33 -15.09
N PHE A 98 -5.36 -6.27 -14.94
CA PHE A 98 -4.05 -5.96 -14.35
C PHE A 98 -3.30 -4.89 -15.14
N ARG A 99 -3.29 -4.99 -16.47
CA ARG A 99 -2.65 -4.00 -17.34
C ARG A 99 -3.32 -2.64 -17.28
N GLN A 100 -4.65 -2.59 -17.28
CA GLN A 100 -5.41 -1.34 -17.19
C GLN A 100 -5.23 -0.67 -15.83
N LEU A 101 -5.23 -1.42 -14.73
CA LEU A 101 -4.95 -0.86 -13.41
C LEU A 101 -3.46 -0.51 -13.21
N GLY A 102 -2.59 -0.89 -14.14
CA GLY A 102 -1.13 -0.75 -14.04
C GLY A 102 -0.52 -1.53 -12.88
N ILE A 103 -1.13 -2.64 -12.49
CA ILE A 103 -0.57 -3.56 -11.52
C ILE A 103 0.70 -4.18 -12.10
N LYS A 104 1.78 -4.14 -11.33
CA LYS A 104 3.11 -4.63 -11.73
C LYS A 104 3.73 -5.63 -10.75
N SER A 105 3.16 -5.74 -9.56
CA SER A 105 3.56 -6.73 -8.55
C SER A 105 2.37 -7.59 -8.15
N LEU A 106 2.56 -8.90 -8.12
CA LEU A 106 1.58 -9.86 -7.58
C LEU A 106 2.24 -10.67 -6.48
N ARG A 107 1.69 -10.58 -5.28
CA ARG A 107 2.09 -11.41 -4.16
C ARG A 107 1.11 -12.56 -3.98
N VAL A 108 1.63 -13.77 -3.83
CA VAL A 108 0.84 -14.98 -3.55
C VAL A 108 1.33 -15.60 -2.25
N GLY A 109 0.46 -15.64 -1.24
CA GLY A 109 0.84 -15.97 0.13
C GLY A 109 -0.36 -16.11 1.05
N GLY A 110 -0.41 -15.30 2.10
CA GLY A 110 -1.54 -15.20 3.02
C GLY A 110 -1.62 -16.39 3.96
N ASN A 111 -2.71 -16.46 4.75
CA ASN A 111 -2.87 -17.51 5.74
C ASN A 111 -2.93 -18.91 5.10
N THR A 112 -3.39 -19.01 3.86
CA THR A 112 -3.49 -20.29 3.13
C THR A 112 -2.13 -20.85 2.72
N ALA A 113 -1.07 -20.03 2.67
CA ALA A 113 0.29 -20.50 2.43
C ALA A 113 0.75 -21.48 3.52
N GLU A 114 0.36 -21.26 4.78
CA GLU A 114 0.83 -22.03 5.94
C GLU A 114 -0.13 -23.17 6.37
N ARG A 115 -1.26 -23.33 5.67
CA ARG A 115 -2.27 -24.32 6.08
C ARG A 115 -1.98 -25.71 5.56
N ALA A 116 -1.93 -26.67 6.47
CA ALA A 116 -1.86 -28.09 6.14
C ALA A 116 -3.04 -28.57 5.25
N SER A 117 -4.22 -27.95 5.37
CA SER A 117 -5.42 -28.26 4.58
C SER A 117 -5.37 -27.75 3.14
N VAL A 118 -4.45 -26.84 2.84
CA VAL A 118 -4.25 -26.30 1.49
C VAL A 118 -3.07 -27.07 0.90
N PRO A 119 -3.23 -27.78 -0.22
CA PRO A 119 -2.09 -28.36 -0.93
C PRO A 119 -1.02 -27.32 -1.23
N ILE A 120 0.25 -27.72 -1.15
CA ILE A 120 1.33 -26.89 -1.70
C ILE A 120 1.16 -26.90 -3.23
N PRO A 121 1.13 -25.73 -3.90
CA PRO A 121 1.00 -25.66 -5.36
C PRO A 121 2.05 -26.52 -6.06
N ASP A 122 1.62 -27.31 -7.05
CA ASP A 122 2.53 -28.13 -7.84
C ASP A 122 3.10 -27.37 -9.04
N GLU A 123 3.89 -28.05 -9.88
CA GLU A 123 4.51 -27.43 -11.06
C GLU A 123 3.48 -26.87 -12.05
N ALA A 124 2.31 -27.49 -12.21
CA ALA A 124 1.27 -27.00 -13.12
C ALA A 124 0.57 -25.75 -12.58
N ASP A 125 0.34 -25.69 -11.26
CA ASP A 125 -0.18 -24.49 -10.59
C ASP A 125 0.79 -23.30 -10.71
N ILE A 126 2.08 -23.58 -10.53
CA ILE A 126 3.17 -22.60 -10.68
C ILE A 126 3.26 -22.13 -12.14
N ASP A 127 3.21 -23.05 -13.10
CA ASP A 127 3.25 -22.72 -14.53
C ASP A 127 2.07 -21.82 -14.94
N ALA A 128 0.87 -22.07 -14.42
CA ALA A 128 -0.29 -21.23 -14.68
C ALA A 128 -0.09 -19.80 -14.14
N LEU A 129 0.37 -19.67 -12.89
CA LEU A 129 0.67 -18.39 -12.26
C LEU A 129 1.72 -17.60 -13.06
N PHE A 130 2.85 -18.20 -13.40
CA PHE A 130 3.93 -17.49 -14.09
C PHE A 130 3.62 -17.27 -15.57
N GLY A 131 2.82 -18.12 -16.20
CA GLY A 131 2.21 -17.87 -17.50
C GLY A 131 1.33 -16.62 -17.48
N PHE A 132 0.48 -16.48 -16.45
CA PHE A 132 -0.29 -15.26 -16.21
C PHE A 132 0.62 -14.06 -15.95
N ALA A 133 1.64 -14.19 -15.11
CA ALA A 133 2.55 -13.10 -14.78
C ALA A 133 3.25 -12.54 -16.03
N ARG A 134 3.71 -13.43 -16.91
CA ARG A 134 4.28 -13.07 -18.21
C ARG A 134 3.27 -12.36 -19.10
N ALA A 135 2.04 -12.87 -19.17
CA ALA A 135 0.97 -12.26 -19.96
C ALA A 135 0.58 -10.88 -19.42
N ALA A 136 0.48 -10.69 -18.10
CA ALA A 136 0.15 -9.41 -17.48
C ALA A 136 1.33 -8.41 -17.48
N GLY A 137 2.57 -8.91 -17.59
CA GLY A 137 3.78 -8.08 -17.52
C GLY A 137 4.05 -7.61 -16.08
N ILE A 138 4.01 -8.55 -15.14
CA ILE A 138 4.16 -8.33 -13.70
C ILE A 138 5.26 -9.22 -13.11
N GLN A 139 5.85 -8.79 -12.00
CA GLN A 139 6.73 -9.58 -11.16
C GLN A 139 5.93 -10.28 -10.04
N VAL A 140 6.44 -11.41 -9.57
CA VAL A 140 5.80 -12.24 -8.54
C VAL A 140 6.63 -12.24 -7.25
N ILE A 141 5.96 -11.97 -6.14
CA ILE A 141 6.43 -12.28 -4.79
C ILE A 141 5.79 -13.60 -4.38
N TYR A 142 6.59 -14.66 -4.25
CA TYR A 142 6.08 -16.02 -4.04
C TYR A 142 6.37 -16.51 -2.62
N THR A 143 5.32 -16.83 -1.86
CA THR A 143 5.48 -17.43 -0.54
C THR A 143 5.65 -18.94 -0.64
N VAL A 144 6.73 -19.47 -0.05
CA VAL A 144 6.92 -20.89 0.21
C VAL A 144 6.50 -21.23 1.64
N ARG A 145 5.80 -22.36 1.78
CA ARG A 145 5.31 -22.83 3.08
C ARG A 145 6.46 -23.11 4.04
N MET A 146 6.37 -22.59 5.26
CA MET A 146 7.28 -22.90 6.36
C MET A 146 6.72 -24.00 7.27
N ASP A 147 5.42 -23.95 7.58
CA ASP A 147 4.83 -24.83 8.58
C ASP A 147 4.41 -26.18 8.03
N GLY A 148 4.84 -27.26 8.70
CA GLY A 148 4.62 -28.62 8.23
C GLY A 148 5.35 -28.96 6.92
N ASN A 149 6.31 -28.14 6.49
CA ASN A 149 7.11 -28.34 5.30
C ASN A 149 8.58 -28.53 5.66
N GLU A 150 9.31 -29.27 4.84
CA GLU A 150 10.75 -29.48 5.01
C GLU A 150 11.54 -28.45 4.18
N PRO A 151 12.66 -27.90 4.69
CA PRO A 151 13.50 -26.96 3.94
C PRO A 151 13.88 -27.42 2.54
N ALA A 152 14.14 -28.72 2.37
CA ALA A 152 14.52 -29.29 1.07
C ALA A 152 13.35 -29.32 0.07
N GLU A 153 12.10 -29.49 0.53
CA GLU A 153 10.92 -29.42 -0.35
C GLU A 153 10.64 -27.97 -0.78
N ALA A 154 10.72 -27.02 0.15
CA ALA A 154 10.67 -25.59 -0.18
C ALA A 154 11.74 -25.21 -1.21
N ALA A 155 12.98 -25.71 -1.03
CA ALA A 155 14.07 -25.46 -1.97
C ALA A 155 13.86 -26.09 -3.35
N ARG A 156 13.15 -27.22 -3.46
CA ARG A 156 12.78 -27.78 -4.78
C ARG A 156 11.81 -26.88 -5.53
N ILE A 157 10.84 -26.29 -4.84
CA ILE A 157 9.89 -25.35 -5.43
C ILE A 157 10.62 -24.09 -5.90
N VAL A 158 11.47 -23.50 -5.05
CA VAL A 158 12.28 -22.33 -5.43
C VAL A 158 13.17 -22.64 -6.64
N ARG A 159 13.80 -23.82 -6.67
CA ARG A 159 14.62 -24.26 -7.80
C ARG A 159 13.84 -24.44 -9.08
N TYR A 160 12.62 -24.98 -9.01
CA TYR A 160 11.74 -25.08 -10.17
C TYR A 160 11.39 -23.69 -10.70
N ILE A 161 10.96 -22.78 -9.81
CA ILE A 161 10.64 -21.41 -10.20
C ILE A 161 11.86 -20.69 -10.80
N ASP A 162 13.05 -20.78 -10.19
CA ASP A 162 14.26 -20.13 -10.71
C ASP A 162 14.66 -20.70 -12.08
N ALA A 163 14.55 -22.02 -12.29
CA ALA A 163 14.91 -22.64 -13.56
C ALA A 163 13.99 -22.23 -14.73
N HIS A 164 12.73 -21.87 -14.47
CA HIS A 164 11.72 -21.61 -15.49
C HIS A 164 11.29 -20.14 -15.60
N TYR A 165 11.34 -19.39 -14.50
CA TYR A 165 10.65 -18.10 -14.34
C TYR A 165 11.44 -17.05 -13.57
N ARG A 166 12.76 -17.20 -13.40
CA ARG A 166 13.62 -16.25 -12.67
C ARG A 166 13.42 -14.79 -13.08
N ASP A 167 13.14 -14.52 -14.36
CA ASP A 167 12.90 -13.16 -14.89
C ASP A 167 11.59 -12.52 -14.41
N LEU A 168 10.71 -13.29 -13.78
CA LEU A 168 9.40 -12.89 -13.27
C LEU A 168 9.30 -12.96 -11.75
N VAL A 169 10.38 -13.26 -11.04
CA VAL A 169 10.40 -13.31 -9.57
C VAL A 169 11.08 -12.07 -9.02
N ASP A 170 10.39 -11.38 -8.12
CA ASP A 170 10.99 -10.30 -7.34
C ASP A 170 11.71 -10.87 -6.12
N CYS A 171 11.00 -11.67 -5.32
CA CYS A 171 11.55 -12.34 -4.15
C CYS A 171 10.69 -13.53 -3.70
N TYR A 172 11.28 -14.38 -2.85
CA TYR A 172 10.57 -15.43 -2.12
C TYR A 172 10.29 -15.00 -0.68
N ILE A 173 9.12 -15.35 -0.15
CA ILE A 173 8.83 -15.25 1.28
C ILE A 173 8.82 -16.66 1.86
N VAL A 174 9.40 -16.88 3.04
CA VAL A 174 9.31 -18.16 3.75
C VAL A 174 8.36 -17.99 4.93
N GLY A 175 7.15 -18.55 4.83
CA GLY A 175 6.11 -18.36 5.83
C GLY A 175 5.24 -17.12 5.59
N ASN A 176 4.19 -16.95 6.40
CA ASN A 176 3.32 -15.77 6.41
C ASN A 176 2.90 -15.45 7.84
N GLU A 177 3.01 -14.19 8.25
CA GLU A 177 2.61 -13.69 9.58
C GLU A 177 3.13 -14.56 10.74
N PRO A 178 4.45 -14.84 10.77
CA PRO A 178 5.04 -15.75 11.75
C PRO A 178 4.83 -15.28 13.19
N ASP A 179 4.67 -13.98 13.39
CA ASP A 179 4.45 -13.31 14.68
C ASP A 179 3.08 -13.59 15.30
N LYS A 180 2.15 -14.25 14.58
CA LYS A 180 0.90 -14.76 15.17
C LYS A 180 1.12 -15.89 16.16
N SER A 181 2.24 -16.60 16.08
CA SER A 181 2.46 -17.83 16.86
C SER A 181 3.90 -18.04 17.36
N ARG A 182 4.80 -17.10 17.07
CA ARG A 182 6.23 -17.21 17.38
C ARG A 182 6.76 -15.91 17.96
N GLU A 183 7.81 -16.05 18.76
CA GLU A 183 8.72 -14.96 19.07
C GLU A 183 9.76 -14.81 17.94
N TYR A 184 10.32 -13.61 17.80
CA TYR A 184 11.23 -13.27 16.71
C TYR A 184 12.40 -14.24 16.60
N ASP A 185 13.16 -14.48 17.68
CA ASP A 185 14.35 -15.36 17.66
C ASP A 185 14.01 -16.79 17.20
N THR A 186 12.85 -17.31 17.62
CA THR A 186 12.40 -18.65 17.23
C THR A 186 12.02 -18.70 15.76
N TYR A 187 11.35 -17.66 15.27
CA TYR A 187 11.06 -17.52 13.85
C TYR A 187 12.35 -17.37 13.03
N TYR A 188 13.25 -16.47 13.43
CA TYR A 188 14.48 -16.16 12.70
C TYR A 188 15.36 -17.40 12.56
N GLN A 189 15.54 -18.19 13.63
CA GLN A 189 16.27 -19.48 13.55
C GLN A 189 15.64 -20.46 12.54
N LYS A 190 14.30 -20.58 12.54
CA LYS A 190 13.59 -21.44 11.59
C LYS A 190 13.70 -20.90 10.16
N TRP A 191 13.56 -19.59 9.97
CA TRP A 191 13.74 -18.93 8.69
C TRP A 191 15.15 -19.16 8.13
N GLN A 192 16.19 -19.00 8.97
CA GLN A 192 17.58 -19.29 8.62
C GLN A 192 17.77 -20.73 8.11
N GLN A 193 17.15 -21.72 8.75
CA GLN A 193 17.23 -23.12 8.30
C GLN A 193 16.67 -23.30 6.89
N PHE A 194 15.56 -22.63 6.55
CA PHE A 194 14.99 -22.68 5.21
C PHE A 194 15.87 -21.98 4.19
N VAL A 195 16.25 -20.72 4.45
CA VAL A 195 17.01 -19.93 3.46
C VAL A 195 18.41 -20.48 3.22
N GLN A 196 19.05 -21.08 4.23
CA GLN A 196 20.35 -21.76 4.05
C GLN A 196 20.25 -22.95 3.10
N VAL A 197 19.16 -23.73 3.17
CA VAL A 197 18.94 -24.85 2.24
C VAL A 197 18.58 -24.33 0.86
N ILE A 198 17.71 -23.33 0.75
CA ILE A 198 17.33 -22.72 -0.52
C ILE A 198 18.55 -22.12 -1.23
N ASN A 199 19.42 -21.39 -0.53
CA ASN A 199 20.65 -20.82 -1.08
C ASN A 199 21.83 -21.80 -1.15
N ALA A 200 21.65 -23.09 -0.85
CA ALA A 200 22.72 -24.05 -1.02
C ALA A 200 23.05 -24.25 -2.51
N GLN A 201 24.29 -24.62 -2.82
CA GLN A 201 24.77 -24.85 -4.19
C GLN A 201 23.94 -25.88 -4.99
N ALA A 202 23.28 -26.82 -4.30
CA ALA A 202 22.42 -27.82 -4.92
C ALA A 202 21.05 -27.28 -5.35
N PHE A 203 20.68 -26.07 -4.89
CA PHE A 203 19.42 -25.40 -5.15
C PHE A 203 19.65 -24.05 -5.85
N VAL A 204 19.40 -22.91 -5.19
CA VAL A 204 19.43 -21.59 -5.82
C VAL A 204 20.25 -20.60 -4.97
N PRO A 205 21.59 -20.57 -5.14
CA PRO A 205 22.47 -19.67 -4.38
C PRO A 205 22.11 -18.19 -4.46
N GLU A 206 21.54 -17.76 -5.60
CA GLU A 206 21.20 -16.36 -5.86
C GLU A 206 19.76 -15.99 -5.46
N ALA A 207 18.97 -16.91 -4.92
CA ALA A 207 17.59 -16.63 -4.52
C ALA A 207 17.56 -15.50 -3.47
N LYS A 208 16.70 -14.51 -3.70
CA LYS A 208 16.49 -13.37 -2.81
C LYS A 208 15.17 -13.48 -2.06
N PHE A 209 15.14 -12.92 -0.86
CA PHE A 209 14.01 -13.07 0.04
C PHE A 209 13.36 -11.73 0.41
N CYS A 210 12.05 -11.81 0.61
CA CYS A 210 11.28 -10.82 1.33
C CYS A 210 10.93 -11.40 2.70
N ALA A 211 11.20 -10.65 3.75
CA ALA A 211 11.01 -11.10 5.13
C ALA A 211 10.78 -9.88 6.04
N PRO A 212 10.15 -10.03 7.21
CA PRO A 212 9.58 -11.24 7.79
C PRO A 212 8.09 -11.49 7.45
N ALA A 213 7.44 -10.60 6.69
CA ALA A 213 6.01 -10.71 6.33
C ALA A 213 5.10 -10.78 7.57
N THR A 214 5.35 -9.89 8.54
CA THR A 214 4.69 -9.85 9.85
C THR A 214 3.39 -9.07 9.86
N THR A 215 2.51 -9.38 10.80
CA THR A 215 1.30 -8.58 11.07
C THR A 215 1.65 -7.18 11.58
N ASP A 216 0.65 -6.30 11.67
CA ASP A 216 0.73 -5.00 12.33
C ASP A 216 0.83 -5.09 13.86
N GLY A 217 0.77 -6.29 14.45
CA GLY A 217 0.96 -6.53 15.88
C GLY A 217 2.41 -6.49 16.35
N HIS A 218 3.37 -6.75 15.46
CA HIS A 218 4.80 -6.72 15.76
C HIS A 218 5.59 -5.94 14.70
N PRO A 219 5.29 -4.64 14.53
CA PRO A 219 5.83 -3.86 13.42
C PRO A 219 7.33 -3.60 13.51
N HIS A 220 8.00 -3.97 14.61
CA HIS A 220 9.45 -3.82 14.79
C HIS A 220 10.25 -5.02 14.24
N TRP A 221 9.63 -6.14 13.90
CA TRP A 221 10.34 -7.32 13.37
C TRP A 221 11.07 -7.06 12.05
N PRO A 222 10.56 -6.24 11.10
CA PRO A 222 11.32 -5.85 9.92
C PRO A 222 12.62 -5.10 10.26
N ALA A 223 12.66 -4.31 11.34
CA ALA A 223 13.87 -3.64 11.80
C ALA A 223 14.91 -4.65 12.28
N LEU A 224 14.49 -5.60 13.14
CA LEU A 224 15.36 -6.67 13.62
C LEU A 224 15.91 -7.52 12.46
N MET A 225 15.03 -7.89 11.52
CA MET A 225 15.42 -8.65 10.33
C MET A 225 16.40 -7.88 9.44
N ALA A 226 16.26 -6.56 9.33
CA ALA A 226 17.20 -5.74 8.58
C ALA A 226 18.59 -5.71 9.23
N GLU A 227 18.65 -5.57 10.56
CA GLU A 227 19.91 -5.62 11.32
C GLU A 227 20.59 -7.00 11.22
N ASP A 228 19.84 -8.08 11.45
CA ASP A 228 20.37 -9.44 11.46
C ASP A 228 20.85 -9.92 10.08
N GLU A 229 20.27 -9.41 8.99
CA GLU A 229 20.60 -9.80 7.62
C GLU A 229 21.40 -8.75 6.84
N ALA A 230 21.83 -7.65 7.47
CA ALA A 230 22.48 -6.51 6.81
C ALA A 230 23.68 -6.91 5.92
N GLU A 231 24.48 -7.87 6.38
CA GLU A 231 25.72 -8.29 5.69
C GLU A 231 25.56 -9.55 4.83
N THR A 232 24.37 -10.16 4.80
CA THR A 232 24.18 -11.46 4.14
C THR A 232 23.89 -11.31 2.65
N GLY A 233 23.37 -10.14 2.25
CA GLY A 233 22.95 -9.85 0.89
C GLY A 233 21.76 -10.70 0.41
N ARG A 234 21.08 -11.45 1.30
CA ARG A 234 19.97 -12.35 0.93
C ARG A 234 18.63 -11.64 0.76
N LEU A 235 18.43 -10.50 1.40
CA LEU A 235 17.16 -9.76 1.33
C LEU A 235 17.07 -8.92 0.04
N GLN A 236 15.92 -8.98 -0.63
CA GLN A 236 15.53 -8.08 -1.71
C GLN A 236 14.85 -6.82 -1.15
N MET A 237 13.99 -7.01 -0.14
CA MET A 237 13.26 -5.97 0.58
C MET A 237 12.72 -6.56 1.89
N LEU A 238 12.47 -5.68 2.86
CA LEU A 238 11.73 -6.04 4.05
C LEU A 238 10.22 -6.03 3.76
N ALA A 239 9.51 -7.00 4.30
CA ALA A 239 8.08 -7.22 4.10
C ALA A 239 7.31 -6.98 5.40
N GLN A 240 6.26 -6.16 5.34
CA GLN A 240 5.39 -5.84 6.47
C GLN A 240 3.94 -5.82 6.01
N HIS A 241 3.03 -6.40 6.80
CA HIS A 241 1.60 -6.25 6.58
C HIS A 241 1.06 -5.02 7.27
N TYR A 242 -0.02 -4.42 6.76
CA TYR A 242 -0.67 -3.34 7.49
C TYR A 242 -2.16 -3.23 7.20
N TYR A 243 -2.98 -3.10 8.23
CA TYR A 243 -4.41 -2.82 8.09
C TYR A 243 -4.77 -1.64 8.99
N ALA A 244 -4.78 -0.42 8.44
CA ALA A 244 -4.89 0.82 9.21
C ALA A 244 -6.10 0.90 10.14
N GLY A 245 -7.23 0.34 9.71
CA GLY A 245 -8.46 0.24 10.49
C GLY A 245 -8.47 -0.88 11.54
N GLY A 246 -7.48 -1.77 11.51
CA GLY A 246 -7.38 -2.98 12.32
C GLY A 246 -8.46 -4.01 11.96
N GLY A 247 -8.83 -4.86 12.94
CA GLY A 247 -9.86 -5.88 12.76
C GLY A 247 -11.24 -5.34 12.42
N SER A 248 -11.80 -5.75 11.27
CA SER A 248 -13.14 -5.35 10.81
C SER A 248 -14.26 -5.65 11.81
N GLY A 249 -14.11 -6.66 12.67
CA GLY A 249 -15.09 -7.01 13.69
C GLY A 249 -15.43 -5.86 14.65
N LYS A 250 -14.55 -4.86 14.80
CA LYS A 250 -14.81 -3.65 15.58
C LYS A 250 -15.91 -2.78 14.97
N PHE A 251 -16.22 -2.92 13.67
CA PHE A 251 -17.10 -2.00 12.92
C PHE A 251 -18.25 -2.69 12.20
N ASN A 252 -18.56 -3.96 12.51
CA ASN A 252 -19.58 -4.75 11.82
C ASN A 252 -20.98 -4.07 11.79
N ASP A 253 -21.32 -3.30 12.82
CA ASP A 253 -22.57 -2.55 12.97
C ASP A 253 -22.37 -1.03 12.83
N ARG A 254 -21.16 -0.57 12.47
CA ARG A 254 -20.77 0.84 12.40
C ARG A 254 -20.08 1.21 11.08
N PRO A 255 -20.65 0.87 9.90
CA PRO A 255 -20.03 1.15 8.61
C PRO A 255 -19.87 2.65 8.33
N LEU A 256 -20.75 3.51 8.86
CA LEU A 256 -20.61 4.96 8.72
C LEU A 256 -19.36 5.50 9.42
N GLU A 257 -19.10 5.01 10.64
CA GLU A 257 -17.88 5.36 11.39
C GLU A 257 -16.63 4.81 10.69
N ALA A 258 -16.70 3.58 10.18
CA ALA A 258 -15.60 3.00 9.41
C ALA A 258 -15.26 3.85 8.17
N ARG A 259 -16.28 4.30 7.40
CA ARG A 259 -16.09 5.20 6.26
C ARG A 259 -15.47 6.53 6.65
N ALA A 260 -16.00 7.17 7.70
CA ALA A 260 -15.48 8.45 8.20
C ALA A 260 -14.01 8.32 8.65
N ASN A 261 -13.65 7.20 9.29
CA ASN A 261 -12.28 6.92 9.68
C ASN A 261 -11.35 6.75 8.48
N MET A 262 -11.79 6.04 7.42
CA MET A 262 -10.97 5.79 6.22
C MET A 262 -10.54 7.07 5.50
N ILE A 263 -11.43 8.06 5.41
CA ILE A 263 -11.18 9.33 4.70
C ILE A 263 -10.64 10.43 5.63
N SER A 264 -10.40 10.11 6.90
CA SER A 264 -9.87 11.05 7.90
C SER A 264 -8.34 11.05 7.89
N LEU A 265 -7.76 12.24 8.01
CA LEU A 265 -6.31 12.42 8.15
C LEU A 265 -5.75 11.85 9.46
N SER A 266 -6.59 11.53 10.44
CA SER A 266 -6.16 10.84 11.66
C SER A 266 -5.58 9.44 11.41
N TRP A 267 -5.76 8.86 10.23
CA TRP A 267 -5.06 7.64 9.85
C TRP A 267 -3.58 7.90 9.49
N HIS A 268 -3.21 9.12 9.10
CA HIS A 268 -1.79 9.46 8.85
C HIS A 268 -0.96 9.31 10.13
N ASP A 269 -1.50 9.68 11.28
CA ASP A 269 -0.84 9.44 12.58
C ASP A 269 -0.55 7.95 12.79
N ARG A 270 -1.46 7.06 12.36
CA ARG A 270 -1.25 5.60 12.47
C ARG A 270 -0.22 5.08 11.48
N TYR A 271 -0.14 5.69 10.30
CA TYR A 271 0.86 5.35 9.30
C TYR A 271 2.24 5.76 9.81
N GLU A 272 2.32 6.94 10.42
CA GLU A 272 3.52 7.47 11.06
C GLU A 272 3.98 6.58 12.22
N ASP A 273 3.05 6.16 13.10
CA ASP A 273 3.37 5.22 14.18
C ASP A 273 3.99 3.91 13.65
N LEU A 274 3.44 3.36 12.55
CA LEU A 274 4.00 2.18 11.91
C LEU A 274 5.36 2.48 11.26
N TYR A 275 5.49 3.60 10.56
CA TYR A 275 6.72 4.03 9.91
C TYR A 275 7.86 4.13 10.94
N GLN A 276 7.63 4.82 12.05
CA GLN A 276 8.61 5.00 13.12
C GLN A 276 9.01 3.68 13.80
N ALA A 277 8.15 2.65 13.74
CA ALA A 277 8.45 1.36 14.33
C ALA A 277 9.52 0.55 13.58
N PHE A 278 9.74 0.79 12.28
CA PHE A 278 10.74 0.01 11.54
C PHE A 278 11.45 0.70 10.39
N VAL A 279 10.84 1.68 9.72
CA VAL A 279 11.38 2.22 8.47
C VAL A 279 12.76 2.86 8.66
N PRO A 280 13.03 3.66 9.72
CA PRO A 280 14.37 4.19 9.94
C PRO A 280 15.47 3.12 9.99
N ALA A 281 15.23 2.02 10.70
CA ALA A 281 16.19 0.91 10.78
C ALA A 281 16.31 0.17 9.43
N VAL A 282 15.21 -0.02 8.71
CA VAL A 282 15.25 -0.64 7.38
C VAL A 282 16.01 0.20 6.36
N LEU A 283 15.94 1.53 6.44
CA LEU A 283 16.72 2.41 5.56
C LEU A 283 18.20 2.46 5.96
N GLU A 284 18.53 2.24 7.23
CA GLU A 284 19.91 2.18 7.71
C GLU A 284 20.61 0.85 7.37
N TYR A 285 19.92 -0.28 7.57
CA TYR A 285 20.52 -1.62 7.51
C TYR A 285 20.01 -2.48 6.36
N GLY A 286 18.83 -2.20 5.83
CA GLY A 286 18.14 -3.04 4.87
C GLY A 286 18.11 -2.49 3.43
N PRO A 287 17.68 -3.30 2.47
CA PRO A 287 17.54 -2.88 1.07
C PRO A 287 16.29 -2.02 0.79
N GLY A 288 15.57 -1.54 1.82
CA GLY A 288 14.24 -0.90 1.71
C GLY A 288 13.09 -1.87 2.00
N PHE A 289 11.85 -1.38 1.95
CA PHE A 289 10.67 -2.16 2.37
C PHE A 289 9.49 -2.09 1.39
N ARG A 290 8.55 -3.02 1.54
CA ARG A 290 7.29 -3.08 0.81
C ARG A 290 6.16 -3.51 1.74
N LEU A 291 5.00 -2.87 1.65
CA LEU A 291 3.80 -3.38 2.31
C LEU A 291 3.15 -4.43 1.39
N GLU A 292 3.62 -5.67 1.49
CA GLU A 292 3.28 -6.76 0.56
C GLU A 292 1.96 -7.48 0.88
N GLU A 293 1.32 -7.11 1.98
CA GLU A 293 -0.10 -7.37 2.22
C GLU A 293 -0.72 -6.23 3.03
N THR A 294 -1.67 -5.51 2.45
CA THR A 294 -2.38 -4.45 3.16
C THR A 294 -3.81 -4.30 2.67
N ASN A 295 -4.67 -3.75 3.51
CA ASN A 295 -5.94 -3.16 3.09
C ASN A 295 -6.51 -2.25 4.20
N SER A 296 -7.71 -1.70 4.01
CA SER A 296 -8.37 -0.80 4.96
C SER A 296 -8.59 -1.44 6.34
N PHE A 297 -9.29 -2.58 6.40
CA PHE A 297 -9.54 -3.34 7.64
C PHE A 297 -9.25 -4.83 7.41
N SER A 298 -8.68 -5.50 8.42
CA SER A 298 -8.36 -6.93 8.32
C SER A 298 -9.61 -7.81 8.40
N SER A 299 -9.43 -9.12 8.16
CA SER A 299 -10.53 -10.10 8.06
C SER A 299 -11.51 -9.83 6.90
N GLY A 300 -11.03 -9.28 5.79
CA GLY A 300 -11.81 -9.05 4.55
C GLY A 300 -12.58 -7.74 4.48
N GLY A 301 -12.29 -6.76 5.33
CA GLY A 301 -12.89 -5.43 5.25
C GLY A 301 -14.20 -5.28 6.02
N VAL A 302 -14.74 -4.06 6.06
CA VAL A 302 -16.04 -3.74 6.67
C VAL A 302 -17.04 -3.50 5.54
N HIS A 303 -18.14 -4.25 5.51
CA HIS A 303 -19.17 -4.09 4.48
C HIS A 303 -19.87 -2.73 4.63
N GLY A 304 -20.13 -2.05 3.53
CA GLY A 304 -20.62 -0.66 3.51
C GLY A 304 -19.54 0.38 3.85
N ALA A 305 -18.26 -0.02 3.80
CA ALA A 305 -17.11 0.86 3.97
C ALA A 305 -15.93 0.48 3.06
N SER A 306 -15.35 -0.71 3.23
CA SER A 306 -14.20 -1.16 2.43
C SER A 306 -14.54 -1.45 0.97
N ASP A 307 -15.83 -1.65 0.66
CA ASP A 307 -16.44 -1.85 -0.65
C ASP A 307 -17.06 -0.58 -1.23
N THR A 308 -16.72 0.61 -0.71
CA THR A 308 -17.35 1.88 -1.11
C THR A 308 -16.34 2.89 -1.64
N PHE A 309 -16.82 4.01 -2.19
CA PHE A 309 -15.99 5.14 -2.63
C PHE A 309 -15.05 5.69 -1.55
N ALA A 310 -15.35 5.49 -0.26
CA ALA A 310 -14.40 5.78 0.81
C ALA A 310 -13.07 5.01 0.63
N ALA A 311 -13.12 3.76 0.16
CA ALA A 311 -11.92 2.96 -0.15
C ALA A 311 -11.16 3.51 -1.36
N THR A 312 -11.85 4.12 -2.31
CA THR A 312 -11.24 4.80 -3.46
C THR A 312 -10.40 5.99 -3.01
N LEU A 313 -10.99 6.89 -2.20
CA LEU A 313 -10.30 8.09 -1.70
C LEU A 313 -9.15 7.71 -0.76
N TRP A 314 -9.43 6.82 0.20
CA TRP A 314 -8.41 6.30 1.13
C TRP A 314 -7.26 5.60 0.40
N GLY A 315 -7.56 4.71 -0.55
CA GLY A 315 -6.53 3.94 -1.27
C GLY A 315 -5.60 4.83 -2.08
N LEU A 316 -6.13 5.91 -2.68
CA LEU A 316 -5.33 6.88 -3.42
C LEU A 316 -4.41 7.69 -2.50
N ASP A 317 -4.96 8.23 -1.40
CA ASP A 317 -4.19 8.92 -0.35
C ASP A 317 -3.10 8.02 0.23
N TYR A 318 -3.46 6.79 0.59
CA TYR A 318 -2.58 5.78 1.17
C TYR A 318 -1.39 5.44 0.26
N LEU A 319 -1.63 5.28 -1.05
CA LEU A 319 -0.57 5.04 -2.03
C LEU A 319 0.43 6.20 -2.07
N TYR A 320 -0.04 7.45 -2.10
CA TYR A 320 0.84 8.61 -2.08
C TYR A 320 1.59 8.76 -0.77
N TRP A 321 0.93 8.54 0.36
CA TRP A 321 1.57 8.63 1.67
C TRP A 321 2.76 7.67 1.74
N TRP A 322 2.56 6.37 1.45
CA TRP A 322 3.66 5.40 1.49
C TRP A 322 4.71 5.62 0.40
N ALA A 323 4.32 6.14 -0.77
CA ALA A 323 5.28 6.52 -1.81
C ALA A 323 6.19 7.66 -1.34
N GLY A 324 5.67 8.62 -0.56
CA GLY A 324 6.45 9.69 0.07
C GLY A 324 7.27 9.24 1.29
N HIS A 325 7.04 8.03 1.79
CA HIS A 325 7.70 7.47 3.00
C HIS A 325 8.50 6.21 2.67
N ASP A 326 9.14 6.23 1.51
CA ASP A 326 10.14 5.28 1.05
C ASP A 326 9.73 3.84 0.76
N ALA A 327 8.43 3.54 0.79
CA ALA A 327 7.97 2.21 0.37
C ALA A 327 8.41 1.95 -1.09
N LYS A 328 8.92 0.74 -1.35
CA LYS A 328 9.14 0.24 -2.72
C LYS A 328 7.82 -0.08 -3.42
N GLY A 329 6.76 -0.31 -2.65
CA GLY A 329 5.41 -0.44 -3.14
C GLY A 329 4.44 -1.03 -2.14
N ILE A 330 3.26 -1.32 -2.64
CA ILE A 330 2.08 -1.73 -1.88
C ILE A 330 1.39 -2.88 -2.62
N ASN A 331 1.01 -3.96 -1.92
CA ASN A 331 0.12 -4.99 -2.46
C ASN A 331 -1.19 -5.02 -1.67
N PHE A 332 -2.27 -4.55 -2.29
CA PHE A 332 -3.60 -4.65 -1.69
C PHE A 332 -4.10 -6.10 -1.71
N HIS A 333 -4.43 -6.65 -0.54
CA HIS A 333 -4.95 -8.01 -0.45
C HIS A 333 -6.33 -8.11 -1.12
N CYS A 334 -6.52 -9.15 -1.91
CA CYS A 334 -7.64 -9.34 -2.82
C CYS A 334 -8.14 -10.79 -2.80
N GLY A 335 -9.21 -11.06 -3.56
CA GLY A 335 -9.85 -12.37 -3.67
C GLY A 335 -11.29 -12.31 -3.19
N GLN A 336 -12.10 -13.32 -3.54
CA GLN A 336 -13.55 -13.29 -3.29
C GLN A 336 -13.94 -13.63 -1.84
N LYS A 337 -13.08 -14.36 -1.13
CA LYS A 337 -13.41 -15.01 0.15
C LYS A 337 -12.31 -14.77 1.16
N VAL A 338 -12.72 -14.59 2.40
CA VAL A 338 -11.81 -14.64 3.55
C VAL A 338 -11.79 -16.07 4.06
N PHE A 339 -10.58 -16.56 4.28
CA PHE A 339 -10.36 -17.84 4.91
C PHE A 339 -9.70 -17.55 6.26
N PRO A 340 -10.42 -17.39 7.39
CA PRO A 340 -9.81 -17.29 8.72
C PRO A 340 -9.42 -18.68 9.29
N GLY A 341 -9.89 -19.76 8.66
CA GLY A 341 -9.53 -21.16 8.91
C GLY A 341 -9.87 -22.02 7.68
N ASP A 342 -10.16 -23.31 7.85
CA ASP A 342 -10.49 -24.21 6.73
C ASP A 342 -11.87 -23.95 6.10
N GLU A 343 -12.71 -23.17 6.76
CA GLU A 343 -14.04 -22.79 6.30
C GLU A 343 -14.05 -21.39 5.66
N VAL A 344 -14.86 -21.24 4.61
CA VAL A 344 -15.19 -19.94 4.04
C VAL A 344 -16.19 -19.26 4.96
N VAL A 345 -15.78 -18.18 5.62
CA VAL A 345 -16.62 -17.54 6.64
C VAL A 345 -17.35 -16.31 6.10
N ARG A 346 -16.75 -15.55 5.19
CA ARG A 346 -17.30 -14.26 4.73
C ARG A 346 -16.80 -13.82 3.36
N LYS A 347 -17.63 -13.03 2.67
CA LYS A 347 -17.23 -12.28 1.47
C LYS A 347 -16.09 -11.35 1.85
N ASN A 348 -15.05 -11.33 1.01
CA ASN A 348 -14.04 -10.29 1.07
C ASN A 348 -14.57 -9.05 0.34
N VAL A 349 -14.71 -7.94 1.05
CA VAL A 349 -15.30 -6.71 0.53
C VAL A 349 -14.27 -5.63 0.19
N TYR A 350 -13.00 -5.81 0.57
CA TYR A 350 -11.96 -4.82 0.32
C TYR A 350 -11.20 -5.01 -1.00
N THR A 351 -11.58 -6.00 -1.80
CA THR A 351 -10.83 -6.41 -3.00
C THR A 351 -10.93 -5.34 -4.08
N ALA A 352 -9.82 -5.04 -4.75
CA ALA A 352 -9.78 -4.01 -5.80
C ALA A 352 -10.48 -4.45 -7.10
N LEU A 353 -10.55 -5.76 -7.31
CA LEU A 353 -11.21 -6.38 -8.45
C LEU A 353 -11.75 -7.76 -8.07
N THR A 354 -12.69 -8.27 -8.86
CA THR A 354 -13.19 -9.64 -8.76
C THR A 354 -13.50 -10.20 -10.14
N ALA A 355 -13.23 -11.49 -10.35
CA ALA A 355 -13.79 -12.19 -11.49
C ALA A 355 -15.32 -12.31 -11.35
N VAL A 356 -16.00 -12.25 -12.50
CA VAL A 356 -17.44 -12.43 -12.70
C VAL A 356 -17.63 -13.34 -13.94
N ASP A 357 -18.83 -13.87 -14.15
CA ASP A 357 -19.10 -14.91 -15.18
C ASP A 357 -18.55 -14.56 -16.57
N ASP A 358 -18.67 -13.29 -17.00
CA ASP A 358 -18.23 -12.81 -18.32
C ASP A 358 -17.02 -11.83 -18.26
N GLY A 359 -16.22 -11.86 -17.18
CA GLY A 359 -14.99 -11.06 -17.13
C GLY A 359 -14.51 -10.68 -15.73
N VAL A 360 -14.05 -9.44 -15.58
CA VAL A 360 -13.55 -8.89 -14.33
C VAL A 360 -14.25 -7.57 -14.03
N GLN A 361 -14.77 -7.44 -12.82
CA GLN A 361 -15.31 -6.20 -12.28
C GLN A 361 -14.23 -5.49 -11.47
N VAL A 362 -13.98 -4.22 -11.79
CA VAL A 362 -13.19 -3.31 -10.95
C VAL A 362 -14.10 -2.75 -9.87
N LEU A 363 -13.66 -2.88 -8.61
CA LEU A 363 -14.38 -2.44 -7.42
C LEU A 363 -13.80 -1.11 -6.91
N PRO A 364 -14.43 -0.42 -5.94
CA PRO A 364 -14.07 0.95 -5.59
C PRO A 364 -12.58 1.21 -5.32
N LEU A 365 -11.89 0.34 -4.56
CA LEU A 365 -10.44 0.49 -4.34
C LEU A 365 -9.63 0.50 -5.67
N GLY A 366 -10.07 -0.26 -6.67
CA GLY A 366 -9.43 -0.31 -7.99
C GLY A 366 -9.44 1.03 -8.73
N TYR A 367 -10.45 1.87 -8.53
CA TYR A 367 -10.46 3.23 -9.12
C TYR A 367 -9.38 4.13 -8.50
N GLY A 368 -9.12 3.98 -7.19
CA GLY A 368 -8.05 4.72 -6.51
C GLY A 368 -6.67 4.29 -7.02
N ILE A 369 -6.48 2.99 -7.20
CA ILE A 369 -5.27 2.43 -7.81
C ILE A 369 -5.08 2.96 -9.24
N ARG A 370 -6.13 2.97 -10.07
CA ARG A 370 -6.06 3.49 -11.45
C ARG A 370 -5.73 4.98 -11.48
N ALA A 371 -6.34 5.77 -10.60
CA ALA A 371 -6.05 7.20 -10.51
C ALA A 371 -4.57 7.45 -10.12
N PHE A 372 -4.04 6.70 -9.16
CA PHE A 372 -2.62 6.74 -8.81
C PHE A 372 -1.73 6.35 -9.98
N GLN A 373 -2.06 5.27 -10.70
CA GLN A 373 -1.31 4.81 -11.86
C GLN A 373 -1.21 5.88 -12.94
N LEU A 374 -2.30 6.60 -13.22
CA LEU A 374 -2.35 7.63 -14.26
C LEU A 374 -1.49 8.85 -13.92
N ALA A 375 -1.40 9.19 -12.64
CA ALA A 375 -0.76 10.43 -12.19
C ALA A 375 0.65 10.23 -11.62
N ALA A 376 0.98 9.09 -11.02
CA ALA A 376 2.12 8.98 -10.11
C ALA A 376 3.13 7.87 -10.43
N GLN A 377 2.67 6.72 -10.92
CA GLN A 377 3.51 5.53 -11.04
C GLN A 377 4.62 5.74 -12.08
N GLY A 378 5.89 5.67 -11.66
CA GLY A 378 7.05 5.96 -12.51
C GLY A 378 7.43 7.45 -12.61
N ASN A 379 6.71 8.33 -11.91
CA ASN A 379 6.99 9.77 -11.91
C ASN A 379 7.81 10.19 -10.68
N GLU A 380 8.42 11.36 -10.75
CA GLU A 380 9.03 12.02 -9.60
C GLU A 380 7.95 12.57 -8.68
N LEU A 381 7.94 12.18 -7.40
CA LEU A 381 7.09 12.79 -6.39
C LEU A 381 7.67 14.13 -5.96
N ILE A 382 6.89 15.20 -6.10
CA ILE A 382 7.31 16.57 -5.82
C ILE A 382 6.79 16.99 -4.43
N PRO A 383 7.64 17.57 -3.55
CA PRO A 383 7.18 18.15 -2.31
C PRO A 383 6.11 19.20 -2.56
N LEU A 384 4.99 19.10 -1.85
CA LEU A 384 3.85 19.98 -1.98
C LEU A 384 3.36 20.40 -0.59
N GLU A 385 3.39 21.69 -0.31
CA GLU A 385 2.78 22.29 0.87
C GLU A 385 1.35 22.74 0.51
N VAL A 386 0.41 22.47 1.41
CA VAL A 386 -1.00 22.86 1.28
C VAL A 386 -1.32 23.90 2.34
N ALA A 387 -1.47 25.15 1.92
CA ALA A 387 -1.88 26.25 2.80
C ALA A 387 -3.41 26.42 2.76
N ASP A 388 -3.98 26.82 3.91
CA ASP A 388 -5.42 27.04 4.09
C ASP A 388 -6.28 25.80 3.74
N ALA A 389 -5.74 24.60 3.98
CA ALA A 389 -6.41 23.34 3.69
C ALA A 389 -7.71 23.18 4.52
N PRO A 390 -8.87 22.92 3.90
CA PRO A 390 -10.05 22.53 4.65
C PRO A 390 -9.86 21.13 5.26
N PRO A 391 -10.66 20.76 6.27
CA PRO A 391 -10.62 19.42 6.84
C PRO A 391 -10.78 18.32 5.78
N ALA A 392 -9.93 17.29 5.87
CA ALA A 392 -9.91 16.14 4.96
C ALA A 392 -9.63 16.47 3.48
N PHE A 393 -8.94 17.60 3.21
CA PHE A 393 -8.38 17.88 1.89
C PHE A 393 -6.91 17.50 1.84
N GLN A 394 -6.51 16.79 0.79
CA GLN A 394 -5.12 16.42 0.52
C GLN A 394 -4.77 16.75 -0.93
N ALA A 395 -3.50 17.06 -1.17
CA ALA A 395 -2.99 17.28 -2.50
C ALA A 395 -1.61 16.64 -2.66
N TYR A 396 -1.35 16.11 -3.85
CA TYR A 396 -0.08 15.53 -4.23
C TYR A 396 0.33 16.04 -5.61
N CYS A 397 1.64 16.19 -5.82
CA CYS A 397 2.20 16.61 -7.10
C CYS A 397 3.26 15.62 -7.56
N THR A 398 3.20 15.22 -8.82
CA THR A 398 4.25 14.44 -9.45
C THR A 398 4.66 15.05 -10.78
N ARG A 399 5.87 14.72 -11.22
CA ARG A 399 6.42 15.15 -12.50
C ARG A 399 6.86 13.94 -13.32
N ASP A 400 6.33 13.81 -14.53
CA ASP A 400 6.87 12.87 -15.51
C ASP A 400 8.26 13.39 -15.95
N ALA A 401 9.31 12.64 -15.62
CA ALA A 401 10.68 13.03 -15.92
C ALA A 401 11.00 13.06 -17.43
N LYS A 402 10.21 12.39 -18.27
CA LYS A 402 10.44 12.32 -19.73
C LYS A 402 9.85 13.52 -20.46
N GLU A 403 8.57 13.76 -20.25
CA GLU A 403 7.82 14.79 -20.97
C GLU A 403 7.67 16.09 -20.16
N GLY A 404 7.97 16.07 -18.85
CA GLY A 404 7.86 17.21 -17.96
C GLY A 404 6.43 17.53 -17.51
N TYR A 405 5.46 16.64 -17.77
CA TYR A 405 4.08 16.84 -17.32
C TYR A 405 3.99 16.86 -15.80
N LEU A 406 3.26 17.86 -15.28
CA LEU A 406 2.91 17.93 -13.87
C LEU A 406 1.51 17.35 -13.66
N TYR A 407 1.40 16.44 -12.69
CA TYR A 407 0.12 15.88 -12.27
C TYR A 407 -0.18 16.33 -10.84
N PHE A 408 -1.31 17.02 -10.67
CA PHE A 408 -1.83 17.36 -9.34
C PHE A 408 -2.98 16.42 -9.03
N THR A 409 -2.85 15.60 -7.99
CA THR A 409 -3.96 14.81 -7.45
C THR A 409 -4.55 15.56 -6.26
N LEU A 410 -5.81 15.96 -6.38
CA LEU A 410 -6.54 16.71 -5.36
C LEU A 410 -7.65 15.82 -4.78
N LEU A 411 -7.59 15.57 -3.49
CA LEU A 411 -8.52 14.71 -2.78
C LEU A 411 -9.41 15.55 -1.87
N ASN A 412 -10.71 15.55 -2.16
CA ASN A 412 -11.73 16.16 -1.32
C ASN A 412 -12.45 15.08 -0.50
N GLY A 413 -12.15 15.00 0.79
CA GLY A 413 -12.77 14.05 1.71
C GLY A 413 -14.17 14.45 2.19
N ARG A 414 -14.69 15.63 1.83
CA ARG A 414 -16.07 16.02 2.18
C ARG A 414 -17.08 15.40 1.23
N THR A 415 -18.07 14.70 1.78
CA THR A 415 -19.00 13.87 1.00
C THR A 415 -20.45 14.05 1.46
N GLY A 416 -21.39 13.67 0.61
CA GLY A 416 -22.82 13.72 0.89
C GLY A 416 -23.32 15.13 1.20
N ALA A 417 -24.03 15.27 2.31
CA ALA A 417 -24.63 16.55 2.72
C ALA A 417 -23.60 17.63 3.09
N ASP A 418 -22.37 17.21 3.44
CA ASP A 418 -21.27 18.11 3.82
C ASP A 418 -20.33 18.40 2.64
N ALA A 419 -20.62 17.88 1.45
CA ALA A 419 -19.81 18.10 0.25
C ALA A 419 -19.78 19.59 -0.11
N GLU A 420 -18.58 20.09 -0.39
CA GLU A 420 -18.32 21.49 -0.71
C GLU A 420 -17.25 21.56 -1.79
N ASP A 421 -17.42 22.49 -2.74
CA ASP A 421 -16.43 22.75 -3.78
C ASP A 421 -15.33 23.67 -3.26
N TYR A 422 -14.09 23.38 -3.61
CA TYR A 422 -12.92 24.20 -3.26
C TYR A 422 -12.31 24.84 -4.49
N VAL A 423 -11.98 26.12 -4.38
CA VAL A 423 -11.10 26.80 -5.34
C VAL A 423 -9.66 26.49 -4.93
N VAL A 424 -8.90 25.85 -5.83
CA VAL A 424 -7.51 25.47 -5.57
C VAL A 424 -6.59 26.23 -6.51
N HIS A 425 -5.59 26.92 -5.95
CA HIS A 425 -4.55 27.64 -6.69
C HIS A 425 -3.33 26.73 -6.86
N LEU A 426 -3.07 26.31 -8.11
CA LEU A 426 -1.94 25.43 -8.45
C LEU A 426 -0.64 26.23 -8.62
N PRO A 427 0.52 25.73 -8.15
CA PRO A 427 1.83 26.38 -8.24
C PRO A 427 2.45 26.11 -9.62
N VAL A 428 1.77 26.53 -10.67
CA VAL A 428 2.26 26.43 -12.04
C VAL A 428 2.84 27.76 -12.48
N ASP A 429 3.90 27.72 -13.29
CA ASP A 429 4.51 28.90 -13.88
C ASP A 429 3.92 29.20 -15.27
N ASP A 430 4.34 30.32 -15.85
CA ASP A 430 3.89 30.76 -17.18
C ASP A 430 4.37 29.84 -18.33
N GLN A 431 5.18 28.80 -18.05
CA GLN A 431 5.64 27.85 -19.06
C GLN A 431 4.64 26.71 -19.30
N ILE A 432 3.65 26.53 -18.42
CA ILE A 432 2.61 25.52 -18.60
C ILE A 432 1.63 25.97 -19.70
N ALA A 433 1.66 25.27 -20.83
CA ALA A 433 0.88 25.59 -22.03
C ALA A 433 -0.64 25.37 -21.88
N GLY A 434 -1.06 24.58 -20.88
CA GLY A 434 -2.47 24.25 -20.61
C GLY A 434 -2.60 23.10 -19.62
N GLY A 435 -3.84 22.79 -19.24
CA GLY A 435 -4.14 21.68 -18.33
C GLY A 435 -5.48 21.03 -18.68
N ALA A 436 -5.65 19.79 -18.22
CA ALA A 436 -6.90 19.04 -18.30
C ALA A 436 -7.23 18.48 -16.91
N VAL A 437 -8.52 18.22 -16.67
CA VAL A 437 -9.00 17.64 -15.41
C VAL A 437 -9.62 16.28 -15.70
N MET A 438 -9.24 15.28 -14.91
CA MET A 438 -9.91 13.99 -14.82
C MET A 438 -10.61 13.93 -13.46
N GLU A 439 -11.89 13.54 -13.46
CA GLU A 439 -12.70 13.59 -12.25
C GLU A 439 -13.02 12.19 -11.74
N LEU A 440 -12.43 11.83 -10.59
CA LEU A 440 -12.78 10.65 -9.84
C LEU A 440 -14.00 10.95 -8.97
N ARG A 441 -15.18 10.43 -9.34
CA ARG A 441 -16.46 10.77 -8.67
C ARG A 441 -17.28 9.55 -8.29
N SER A 442 -18.10 9.74 -7.26
CA SER A 442 -19.23 8.87 -6.95
C SER A 442 -20.56 9.56 -7.24
N PRO A 443 -21.65 8.78 -7.45
CA PRO A 443 -23.00 9.33 -7.55
C PRO A 443 -23.34 10.19 -6.33
N ASP A 444 -23.91 11.38 -6.58
CA ASP A 444 -24.35 12.34 -5.56
C ASP A 444 -23.28 12.67 -4.50
N ASN A 445 -21.99 12.60 -4.87
CA ASN A 445 -20.82 12.80 -4.00
C ASN A 445 -20.86 11.91 -2.74
N GLN A 446 -21.43 10.70 -2.81
CA GLN A 446 -21.57 9.81 -1.66
C GLN A 446 -20.30 8.98 -1.43
N ALA A 447 -19.70 9.07 -0.24
CA ALA A 447 -18.61 8.17 0.16
C ALA A 447 -19.03 6.70 0.22
N GLY A 448 -20.33 6.42 0.36
CA GLY A 448 -20.87 5.08 0.48
C GLY A 448 -21.23 4.39 -0.82
N ALA A 449 -20.96 5.01 -1.96
CA ALA A 449 -21.30 4.41 -3.24
C ALA A 449 -20.42 3.18 -3.51
N GLU A 450 -21.06 2.05 -3.79
CA GLU A 450 -20.40 0.80 -4.19
C GLU A 450 -20.27 0.69 -5.72
N GLU A 451 -21.16 1.37 -6.45
CA GLU A 451 -21.29 1.33 -7.90
C GLU A 451 -21.47 2.74 -8.50
N GLY A 452 -21.39 2.84 -9.83
CA GLY A 452 -21.57 4.10 -10.56
C GLY A 452 -20.40 5.07 -10.42
N LEU A 453 -19.25 4.60 -9.95
CA LEU A 453 -18.02 5.39 -9.88
C LEU A 453 -17.47 5.67 -11.27
N THR A 454 -16.90 6.86 -11.46
CA THR A 454 -16.30 7.29 -12.74
C THR A 454 -14.90 7.83 -12.54
N LEU A 455 -14.03 7.63 -13.53
CA LEU A 455 -12.68 8.19 -13.62
C LEU A 455 -12.32 8.53 -15.07
#